data_AF-A0A6G0SMD1-F1
#
_entry.id   AF-A0A6G0SMD1-F1
#
_cell.length_a   1.000
_cell.length_b   1.000
_cell.length_c   1.000
_cell.angle_alpha   90.00
_cell.angle_beta   90.00
_cell.angle_gamma   90.00
#
_symmetry.space_group_name_H-M   'P 1'
#
loop_
_entity.id
_entity.type
_entity.pdbx_description
1 polymer ?
#
loop_
_entity_poly.entity_id
_entity_poly.type
_entity_poly.pdbx_seq_one_letter_code
_entity_poly.pdbx_strand_id
1 'polypeptide(L)'
;MTEDMHETYFNASLTAGVPATVTLTQNVAQTTIRELFQANTDKHTDHAMMRVFQRDVKRLKHDEQALNVVFYSRRAAERWKDKSLRLQKAVTVLRDTHRADAEEGTGHYTAAQMEIQYA
;
A
#
# COMPACT_ATOMS: atom_id res chain seq x y z
N MET A 1 4.06 -7.14 -25.87
CA MET A 1 5.22 -6.51 -25.20
C MET A 1 4.86 -5.07 -24.82
N THR A 2 3.75 -4.90 -24.10
CA THR A 2 3.10 -3.61 -23.82
C THR A 2 2.77 -3.46 -22.32
N GLU A 3 2.86 -4.56 -21.57
CA GLU A 3 2.69 -4.59 -20.12
C GLU A 3 3.85 -3.89 -19.40
N ASP A 4 5.08 -3.99 -19.91
CA ASP A 4 6.27 -3.46 -19.25
C ASP A 4 6.37 -1.92 -19.30
N MET A 5 5.99 -1.31 -20.42
CA MET A 5 5.95 0.16 -20.57
C MET A 5 4.88 0.82 -19.67
N HIS A 6 3.72 0.18 -19.50
CA HIS A 6 2.70 0.64 -18.56
C HIS A 6 3.11 0.40 -17.11
N GLU A 7 3.92 -0.64 -16.85
CA GLU A 7 4.35 -0.97 -15.49
C GLU A 7 5.26 0.11 -14.90
N THR A 8 6.19 0.62 -15.70
CA THR A 8 7.25 1.54 -15.27
C THR A 8 6.83 3.01 -15.21
N TYR A 9 5.88 3.47 -16.03
CA TYR A 9 5.57 4.91 -16.14
C TYR A 9 4.18 5.34 -15.66
N PHE A 10 3.24 4.39 -15.47
CA PHE A 10 1.85 4.74 -15.17
C PHE A 10 1.38 4.32 -13.77
N ASN A 11 1.93 3.22 -13.25
CA ASN A 11 1.59 2.77 -11.91
C ASN A 11 2.26 3.65 -10.86
N ALA A 12 1.60 3.81 -9.73
CA ALA A 12 2.15 4.47 -8.55
C ALA A 12 2.03 3.51 -7.37
N SER A 13 2.99 3.55 -6.46
CA SER A 13 3.01 2.71 -5.26
C SER A 13 2.90 3.56 -4.01
N LEU A 14 2.12 3.09 -3.04
CA LEU A 14 2.14 3.60 -1.68
C LEU A 14 2.54 2.50 -0.72
N THR A 15 3.22 2.86 0.34
CA THR A 15 3.71 1.94 1.37
C THR A 15 3.05 2.24 2.69
N ALA A 16 2.60 1.19 3.37
CA ALA A 16 2.09 1.25 4.73
C ALA A 16 3.04 0.46 5.64
N GLY A 17 3.42 1.02 6.78
CA GLY A 17 4.15 0.26 7.80
C GLY A 17 3.26 -0.86 8.35
N VAL A 18 3.82 -2.06 8.48
CA VAL A 18 3.14 -3.20 9.08
C VAL A 18 3.52 -3.22 10.56
N PRO A 19 2.57 -2.95 11.48
CA PRO A 19 2.89 -2.94 12.91
C PRO A 19 3.32 -4.33 13.36
N ALA A 20 4.30 -4.43 14.27
CA ALA A 20 4.83 -5.69 14.79
C ALA A 20 3.77 -6.64 15.40
N THR A 21 2.59 -6.11 15.73
CA THR A 21 1.43 -6.87 16.20
C THR A 21 0.69 -7.63 15.09
N VAL A 22 1.03 -7.40 13.83
CA VAL A 22 0.38 -7.99 12.66
C VAL A 22 1.35 -8.94 11.98
N THR A 23 0.97 -10.21 11.88
CA THR A 23 1.75 -11.21 11.15
C THR A 23 1.11 -11.45 9.79
N LEU A 24 1.72 -10.90 8.74
CA LEU A 24 1.33 -11.20 7.36
C LEU A 24 2.06 -12.48 6.91
N THR A 25 1.33 -13.58 6.79
CA THR A 25 1.94 -14.82 6.27
C THR A 25 2.29 -14.64 4.79
N GLN A 26 3.58 -14.82 4.46
CA GLN A 26 4.17 -14.58 3.13
C GLN A 26 3.49 -15.36 1.98
N ASN A 27 2.72 -16.41 2.28
CA ASN A 27 2.37 -17.42 1.28
C ASN A 27 0.94 -17.31 0.71
N VAL A 28 0.13 -16.32 1.10
CA VAL A 28 -1.22 -16.20 0.53
C VAL A 28 -1.62 -14.73 0.37
N ALA A 29 -1.12 -14.08 -0.69
CA ALA A 29 -1.55 -12.72 -1.07
C ALA A 29 -3.08 -12.56 -1.08
N GLN A 30 -3.82 -13.62 -1.45
CA GLN A 30 -5.28 -13.65 -1.41
C GLN A 30 -5.88 -13.56 0.01
N THR A 31 -5.23 -14.16 1.02
CA THR A 31 -5.66 -14.08 2.42
C THR A 31 -5.39 -12.69 2.99
N THR A 32 -4.22 -12.10 2.72
CA THR A 32 -3.89 -10.73 3.13
C THR A 32 -4.88 -9.71 2.54
N ILE A 33 -5.26 -9.88 1.26
CA ILE A 33 -6.33 -9.10 0.65
C ILE A 33 -7.62 -9.30 1.46
N ARG A 34 -8.09 -10.53 1.62
CA ARG A 34 -9.35 -10.80 2.32
C ARG A 34 -9.38 -10.19 3.73
N GLU A 35 -8.30 -10.29 4.50
CA GLU A 35 -8.20 -9.73 5.85
C GLU A 35 -8.22 -8.19 5.85
N LEU A 36 -7.49 -7.55 4.94
CA LEU A 36 -7.54 -6.10 4.75
C LEU A 36 -8.97 -5.66 4.44
N PHE A 37 -9.65 -6.37 3.55
CA PHE A 37 -11.03 -6.08 3.16
C PHE A 37 -12.01 -6.25 4.33
N GLN A 38 -11.90 -7.34 5.08
CA GLN A 38 -12.74 -7.59 6.24
C GLN A 38 -12.50 -6.55 7.35
N ALA A 39 -11.25 -6.19 7.63
CA ALA A 39 -10.92 -5.22 8.67
C ALA A 39 -11.41 -3.79 8.35
N ASN A 40 -11.58 -3.46 7.07
CA ASN A 40 -12.03 -2.16 6.59
C ASN A 40 -13.51 -2.12 6.15
N THR A 41 -14.24 -3.23 6.30
CA THR A 41 -15.68 -3.28 6.01
C THR A 41 -16.43 -3.43 7.34
N ASP A 42 -17.16 -2.40 7.75
CA ASP A 42 -18.05 -2.46 8.92
C ASP A 42 -19.52 -2.57 8.48
N LYS A 43 -20.43 -2.99 9.36
CA LYS A 43 -21.89 -2.98 9.10
C LYS A 43 -22.43 -1.59 8.71
N HIS A 44 -21.77 -0.51 9.15
CA HIS A 44 -22.18 0.86 8.87
C HIS A 44 -21.31 1.59 7.84
N THR A 45 -20.10 1.10 7.56
CA THR A 45 -19.17 1.72 6.61
C THR A 45 -18.85 0.74 5.48
N ASP A 46 -19.82 0.70 4.57
CA ASP A 46 -19.81 0.36 3.16
C ASP A 46 -18.62 -0.43 2.56
N HIS A 47 -18.99 -1.59 2.02
CA HIS A 47 -18.30 -2.25 0.91
C HIS A 47 -17.97 -1.30 -0.26
N ALA A 48 -18.64 -0.14 -0.39
CA ALA A 48 -18.39 0.82 -1.46
C ALA A 48 -16.96 1.40 -1.45
N MET A 49 -16.43 1.80 -0.28
CA MET A 49 -15.05 2.30 -0.18
C MET A 49 -14.05 1.23 -0.59
N MET A 50 -14.25 0.01 -0.06
CA MET A 50 -13.42 -1.14 -0.38
C MET A 50 -13.56 -1.56 -1.85
N ARG A 51 -14.73 -1.44 -2.47
CA ARG A 51 -14.92 -1.67 -3.91
C ARG A 51 -14.14 -0.66 -4.75
N VAL A 52 -14.09 0.60 -4.35
CA VAL A 52 -13.23 1.61 -5.00
C VAL A 52 -11.76 1.23 -4.81
N PHE A 53 -11.35 0.77 -3.63
CA PHE A 53 -10.00 0.27 -3.39
C PHE A 53 -9.62 -0.89 -4.31
N GLN A 54 -10.49 -1.91 -4.47
CA GLN A 54 -10.25 -3.05 -5.39
C GLN A 54 -10.06 -2.59 -6.83
N ARG A 55 -10.84 -1.61 -7.27
CA ARG A 55 -10.76 -1.08 -8.63
C ARG A 55 -9.47 -0.27 -8.85
N ASP A 56 -9.03 0.44 -7.83
CA ASP A 56 -7.89 1.35 -7.90
C ASP A 56 -6.54 0.59 -7.76
N VAL A 57 -6.52 -0.55 -7.07
CA VAL A 57 -5.33 -1.36 -6.77
C VAL A 57 -5.08 -2.43 -7.85
N LYS A 58 -3.87 -2.42 -8.40
CA LYS A 58 -3.35 -3.42 -9.35
C LYS A 58 -2.75 -4.63 -8.63
N ARG A 59 -1.95 -4.39 -7.59
CA ARG A 59 -1.21 -5.45 -6.88
C ARG A 59 -0.93 -5.03 -5.44
N LEU A 60 -0.98 -6.01 -4.54
CA LEU A 60 -0.50 -5.88 -3.17
C LEU A 60 0.73 -6.78 -3.00
N LYS A 61 1.80 -6.21 -2.47
CA LYS A 61 3.02 -6.93 -2.06
C LYS A 61 3.26 -6.59 -0.59
N HIS A 62 3.83 -7.52 0.17
CA HIS A 62 4.21 -7.22 1.54
C HIS A 62 5.54 -7.90 1.87
N ASP A 63 6.28 -7.24 2.75
CA ASP A 63 7.48 -7.70 3.42
C ASP A 63 7.20 -7.64 4.93
N GLU A 64 8.15 -8.07 5.77
CA GLU A 64 7.95 -8.17 7.23
C GLU A 64 7.58 -6.84 7.89
N GLN A 65 8.02 -5.72 7.32
CA GLN A 65 7.87 -4.36 7.89
C GLN A 65 6.91 -3.47 7.10
N ALA A 66 6.53 -3.86 5.88
CA ALA A 66 5.87 -2.95 4.94
C ALA A 66 4.87 -3.65 4.01
N LEU A 67 3.72 -3.01 3.82
CA LEU A 67 2.73 -3.35 2.81
C LEU A 67 2.86 -2.37 1.64
N ASN A 68 3.23 -2.87 0.47
CA ASN A 68 3.32 -2.09 -0.76
C ASN A 68 2.06 -2.29 -1.61
N VAL A 69 1.38 -1.18 -1.89
CA VAL A 69 0.15 -1.13 -2.67
C VAL A 69 0.45 -0.46 -4.01
N VAL A 70 0.37 -1.25 -5.09
CA VAL A 70 0.56 -0.76 -6.46
C VAL A 70 -0.80 -0.43 -7.06
N PHE A 71 -0.98 0.80 -7.52
CA PHE A 71 -2.20 1.31 -8.13
C PHE A 71 -2.11 1.34 -9.66
N TYR A 72 -3.24 1.17 -10.35
CA TYR A 72 -3.32 1.25 -11.81
C TYR A 72 -3.00 2.65 -12.38
N SER A 73 -3.02 3.69 -11.55
CA SER A 73 -2.65 5.05 -11.96
C SER A 73 -2.19 5.92 -10.79
N ARG A 74 -1.40 6.95 -11.08
CA ARG A 74 -1.03 7.98 -10.09
C ARG A 74 -2.24 8.69 -9.49
N ARG A 75 -3.29 8.97 -10.28
CA ARG A 75 -4.54 9.58 -9.77
C ARG A 75 -5.25 8.68 -8.75
N ALA A 76 -5.21 7.38 -8.97
CA ALA A 76 -5.72 6.41 -8.00
C ALA A 76 -4.86 6.44 -6.73
N ALA A 77 -3.53 6.38 -6.83
CA ALA A 77 -2.66 6.48 -5.66
C ALA A 77 -2.86 7.79 -4.86
N GLU A 78 -2.92 8.94 -5.51
CA GLU A 78 -3.17 10.23 -4.85
C GLU A 78 -4.50 10.26 -4.07
N ARG A 79 -5.54 9.54 -4.54
CA ARG A 79 -6.79 9.39 -3.77
C ARG A 79 -6.55 8.66 -2.45
N TRP A 80 -5.59 7.75 -2.39
CA TRP A 80 -5.32 6.88 -1.24
C TRP A 80 -4.14 7.31 -0.38
N LYS A 81 -3.35 8.25 -0.86
CA LYS A 81 -2.25 8.85 -0.12
C LYS A 81 -2.74 9.49 1.18
N ASP A 82 -2.00 9.23 2.26
CA ASP A 82 -2.29 9.63 3.64
C ASP A 82 -3.64 9.12 4.19
N LYS A 83 -4.30 8.18 3.50
CA LYS A 83 -5.48 7.49 4.06
C LYS A 83 -5.04 6.35 4.98
N SER A 84 -5.78 6.21 6.07
CA SER A 84 -5.63 5.10 7.00
C SER A 84 -6.43 3.88 6.54
N LEU A 85 -5.81 2.70 6.63
CA LEU A 85 -6.45 1.40 6.46
C LEU A 85 -6.23 0.55 7.71
N ARG A 86 -7.16 -0.34 8.00
CA ARG A 86 -7.00 -1.37 9.02
C ARG A 86 -6.34 -2.60 8.43
N LEU A 87 -5.27 -3.04 9.05
CA LEU A 87 -4.63 -4.32 8.77
C LEU A 87 -4.84 -5.22 9.98
N GLN A 88 -5.75 -6.19 9.85
CA GLN A 88 -6.24 -6.99 10.99
C GLN A 88 -6.75 -6.10 12.14
N LYS A 89 -6.02 -6.04 13.26
CA LYS A 89 -6.37 -5.25 14.46
C LYS A 89 -5.65 -3.91 14.54
N ALA A 90 -4.74 -3.61 13.61
CA ALA A 90 -3.94 -2.39 13.64
C ALA A 90 -4.37 -1.40 12.56
N VAL A 91 -4.10 -0.12 12.78
CA VAL A 91 -4.32 0.95 11.81
C VAL A 91 -2.98 1.34 11.21
N THR A 92 -2.92 1.41 9.88
CA THR A 92 -1.74 1.85 9.13
C THR A 92 -2.13 2.95 8.15
N VAL A 93 -1.17 3.76 7.72
CA VAL A 93 -1.36 4.87 6.79
C VAL A 93 -0.60 4.58 5.51
N LEU A 94 -1.25 4.77 4.36
CA LEU A 94 -0.60 4.66 3.06
C LEU A 94 0.22 5.92 2.78
N ARG A 95 1.53 5.80 2.76
CA ARG A 95 2.46 6.89 2.49
C ARG A 95 3.11 6.72 1.12
N ASP A 96 3.42 7.83 0.47
CA ASP A 96 4.29 7.80 -0.70
C ASP A 96 5.75 7.71 -0.22
N THR A 97 6.39 6.57 -0.48
CA THR A 97 7.80 6.34 -0.17
C THR A 97 8.65 6.23 -1.43
N HIS A 98 8.11 6.63 -2.58
CA HIS A 98 8.81 6.54 -3.85
C HIS A 98 9.96 7.55 -3.86
N ARG A 99 11.17 7.09 -4.20
CA ARG A 99 12.34 7.95 -4.37
C ARG A 99 12.40 8.40 -5.82
N ALA A 100 12.60 9.69 -6.07
CA ALA A 100 12.93 10.09 -7.43
C ALA A 100 14.28 9.45 -7.81
N ASP A 101 14.40 8.91 -9.02
CA ASP A 101 15.61 8.22 -9.51
C ASP A 101 16.89 9.08 -9.33
N ALA A 102 16.73 10.41 -9.47
CA ALA A 102 17.79 11.40 -9.25
C ALA A 102 18.30 11.49 -7.80
N GLU A 103 17.55 10.99 -6.83
CA GLU A 103 17.96 10.97 -5.43
C GLU A 103 18.58 9.64 -5.04
N GLU A 104 18.54 8.59 -5.88
CA GLU A 104 19.07 7.28 -5.53
C GLU A 104 20.59 7.31 -5.25
N GLY A 105 21.03 6.77 -4.11
CA GLY A 105 22.44 6.77 -3.70
C GLY A 105 22.94 8.03 -2.96
N THR A 106 22.10 9.06 -2.77
CA THR A 106 22.50 10.31 -2.08
C THR A 106 22.44 10.25 -0.54
N GLY A 107 21.89 9.17 0.04
CA GLY A 107 21.65 9.05 1.49
C GLY A 107 20.48 9.90 2.05
N HIS A 108 19.72 10.61 1.20
CA HIS A 108 18.53 11.34 1.62
C HIS A 108 17.31 10.42 1.68
N TYR A 109 16.65 10.39 2.85
CA TYR A 109 15.41 9.64 3.08
C TYR A 109 14.25 10.60 3.27
N THR A 110 13.08 10.25 2.72
CA THR A 110 11.85 11.01 3.00
C THR A 110 11.35 10.71 4.41
N ALA A 111 10.61 11.64 5.02
CA ALA A 111 10.04 11.44 6.36
C ALA A 111 9.16 10.16 6.41
N ALA A 112 8.40 9.89 5.34
CA ALA A 112 7.60 8.69 5.22
C ALA A 112 8.44 7.39 5.20
N GLN A 113 9.65 7.41 4.62
CA GLN A 113 10.55 6.25 4.64
C GLN A 113 11.12 6.00 6.05
N MET A 114 11.55 7.07 6.72
CA MET A 114 12.01 7.01 8.10
C MET A 114 10.92 6.46 9.03
N GLU A 115 9.68 6.93 8.88
CA GLU A 115 8.54 6.45 9.67
C GLU A 115 8.33 4.94 9.49
N ILE A 116 8.44 4.40 8.27
CA ILE A 116 8.21 2.96 8.03
C ILE A 116 9.39 2.10 8.46
N GLN A 117 10.63 2.58 8.31
CA GLN A 117 11.82 1.81 8.69
C GLN A 117 11.99 1.67 10.21
N TYR A 118 11.45 2.60 11.00
CA TYR A 118 11.57 2.63 12.46
C TYR A 118 10.23 2.45 13.21
N ALA A 119 9.14 2.09 12.51
CA ALA A 119 7.84 1.75 13.11
C ALA A 119 7.81 0.32 13.66
#